data_AF-A0A7C7NTY8-F1
#
_entry.id   AF-A0A7C7NTY8-F1
#
_cell.length_a   1.000
_cell.length_b   1.000
_cell.length_c   1.000
_cell.angle_alpha   90.00
_cell.angle_beta   90.00
_cell.angle_gamma   90.00
#
_symmetry.space_group_name_H-M   'P 1'
#
loop_
_entity.id
_entity.type
_entity.pdbx_description
1 polymer ?
#
loop_
_entity_poly.entity_id
_entity_poly.type
_entity_poly.pdbx_seq_one_letter_code
_entity_poly.pdbx_strand_id
1 'polypeptide(L)'
;MNTTTDGLSLPNTPYTSRAVYLTPSNGFGSQLPKVPSHIFVAERDQAFNPATGTAIINLDLSDKLKTEYPATTPNLLARYVRVKAGETQCLNLTTAGEVYYLLEGAGSIAKGE
;
A
#
# COMPACT_ATOMS: atom_id res chain seq x y z
N MET A 1 -21.34 -31.02 22.77
CA MET A 1 -21.12 -31.77 21.52
C MET A 1 -19.64 -31.69 21.20
N ASN A 2 -18.93 -32.80 21.37
CA ASN A 2 -17.51 -32.90 21.08
C ASN A 2 -17.36 -33.15 19.58
N THR A 3 -16.98 -32.13 18.81
CA THR A 3 -16.56 -32.33 17.43
C THR A 3 -15.12 -32.83 17.43
N THR A 4 -14.98 -34.15 17.47
CA THR A 4 -13.78 -34.87 17.03
C THR A 4 -13.43 -34.36 15.63
N THR A 5 -12.36 -33.58 15.52
CA THR A 5 -11.82 -33.19 14.22
C THR A 5 -10.79 -34.23 13.85
N ASP A 6 -11.11 -35.03 12.82
CA ASP A 6 -10.22 -36.02 12.23
C ASP A 6 -8.87 -35.39 11.86
N GLY A 7 -7.82 -35.81 12.57
CA GLY A 7 -6.63 -36.46 12.02
C GLY A 7 -5.76 -35.79 10.94
N LEU A 8 -6.09 -34.62 10.39
CA LEU A 8 -5.21 -33.91 9.46
C LEU A 8 -4.28 -32.99 10.25
N SER A 9 -3.12 -33.52 10.63
CA SER A 9 -2.02 -32.70 11.15
C SER A 9 -1.62 -31.70 10.06
N LEU A 10 -1.80 -30.40 10.32
CA LEU A 10 -1.30 -29.37 9.41
C LEU A 10 0.23 -29.50 9.30
N PRO A 11 0.79 -29.43 8.07
CA PRO A 11 2.23 -29.53 7.90
C PRO A 11 2.93 -28.45 8.71
N ASN A 12 3.95 -28.78 9.50
CA ASN A 12 4.65 -27.79 10.34
C ASN A 12 5.58 -26.93 9.47
N THR A 13 5.06 -25.81 8.99
CA THR A 13 5.75 -24.87 8.12
C THR A 13 5.67 -23.47 8.72
N PRO A 14 6.55 -22.53 8.32
CA PRO A 14 6.40 -21.12 8.69
C PRO A 14 5.06 -20.50 8.27
N TYR A 15 4.37 -21.10 7.29
CA TYR A 15 3.09 -20.63 6.79
C TYR A 15 1.91 -21.09 7.64
N THR A 16 1.92 -22.36 8.06
CA THR A 16 0.87 -22.91 8.94
C THR A 16 0.99 -22.40 10.36
N SER A 17 2.21 -22.12 10.84
CA SER A 17 2.44 -21.54 12.17
C SER A 17 1.90 -20.11 12.34
N ARG A 18 1.77 -19.36 11.23
CA ARG A 18 1.23 -17.99 11.21
C ARG A 18 -0.20 -17.88 10.67
N ALA A 19 -0.82 -19.01 10.32
CA ALA A 19 -2.17 -19.02 9.76
C ALA A 19 -3.20 -18.66 10.83
N VAL A 20 -4.12 -17.76 10.51
CA VAL A 20 -5.21 -17.35 11.42
C VAL A 20 -6.54 -17.63 10.72
N TYR A 21 -7.38 -18.47 11.34
CA TYR A 21 -8.73 -18.75 10.86
C TYR A 21 -9.71 -17.74 11.47
N LEU A 22 -10.17 -16.81 10.64
CA LEU A 22 -11.09 -15.76 11.05
C LEU A 22 -12.55 -16.16 10.77
N THR A 23 -13.38 -16.06 11.80
CA THR A 23 -14.84 -16.20 11.78
C THR A 23 -15.46 -14.87 12.26
N PRO A 24 -16.77 -14.64 12.02
CA PRO A 24 -17.45 -13.48 12.58
C PRO A 24 -17.34 -13.38 14.12
N SER A 25 -17.19 -14.51 14.82
CA SER A 25 -17.08 -14.56 16.28
C SER A 25 -15.67 -14.28 16.82
N ASN A 26 -14.61 -14.44 16.01
CA ASN A 26 -13.23 -14.25 16.46
C ASN A 26 -12.45 -13.18 15.69
N GLY A 27 -13.07 -12.56 14.68
CA GLY A 27 -12.44 -11.60 13.76
C GLY A 27 -11.79 -10.39 14.44
N PHE A 28 -12.21 -10.07 15.67
CA PHE A 28 -11.69 -8.97 16.48
C PHE A 28 -10.94 -9.44 17.75
N GLY A 29 -10.73 -10.75 17.92
CA GLY A 29 -10.11 -11.32 19.12
C GLY A 29 -8.60 -11.03 19.22
N SER A 30 -7.95 -10.75 18.08
CA SER A 30 -6.52 -10.43 18.02
C SER A 30 -6.32 -8.91 18.00
N GLN A 31 -5.75 -8.37 19.08
CA GLN A 31 -5.32 -6.97 19.11
C GLN A 31 -4.03 -6.81 18.30
N LEU A 32 -4.12 -6.07 17.20
CA LEU A 32 -2.93 -5.67 16.44
C LEU A 32 -2.19 -4.53 17.17
N PRO A 33 -0.86 -4.45 17.05
CA PRO A 33 -0.12 -3.30 17.55
C PRO A 33 -0.70 -2.00 16.99
N LYS A 34 -0.76 -0.96 17.84
CA LYS A 34 -1.23 0.35 17.42
C LYS A 34 -0.30 0.89 16.33
N VAL A 35 -0.83 1.10 15.13
CA VAL A 35 -0.11 1.77 14.04
C VAL A 35 -0.22 3.28 14.29
N PRO A 36 0.90 4.02 14.41
CA PRO A 36 0.84 5.48 14.54
C PRO A 36 0.11 6.10 13.35
N SER A 37 -0.77 7.06 13.62
CA SER A 37 -1.35 7.88 12.56
C SER A 37 -0.24 8.67 11.88
N HIS A 38 -0.25 8.72 10.56
CA HIS A 38 0.71 9.48 9.77
C HIS A 38 0.01 10.32 8.72
N ILE A 39 0.54 11.51 8.44
CA ILE A 39 0.06 12.44 7.43
C ILE A 39 1.27 12.89 6.61
N PHE A 40 1.17 12.76 5.29
CA PHE A 40 2.23 13.08 4.33
C PHE A 40 2.24 14.57 3.94
N VAL A 41 2.42 15.45 4.93
CA VAL A 41 2.36 16.91 4.73
C VAL A 41 3.51 17.39 3.85
N ALA A 42 4.73 16.90 4.08
CA ALA A 42 5.91 17.34 3.33
C ALA A 42 5.83 16.92 1.86
N GLU A 43 5.38 15.69 1.60
CA GLU A 43 5.20 15.14 0.26
C GLU A 43 4.09 15.88 -0.49
N ARG A 44 3.00 16.23 0.20
CA ARG A 44 1.94 17.09 -0.34
C ARG A 44 2.53 18.45 -0.73
N ASP A 45 3.20 19.12 0.20
CA ASP A 45 3.74 20.46 -0.04
C ASP A 45 4.75 20.46 -1.19
N GLN A 46 5.57 19.40 -1.28
CA GLN A 46 6.45 19.17 -2.42
C GLN A 46 5.67 18.97 -3.73
N ALA A 47 4.59 18.19 -3.73
CA ALA A 47 3.78 17.96 -4.93
C ALA A 47 3.08 19.23 -5.45
N PHE A 48 2.69 20.13 -4.55
CA PHE A 48 2.05 21.41 -4.93
C PHE A 48 3.06 22.53 -5.22
N ASN A 49 4.33 22.38 -4.85
CA ASN A 49 5.35 23.39 -5.14
C ASN A 49 5.72 23.42 -6.64
N PRO A 50 5.53 24.55 -7.35
CA PRO A 50 5.93 24.68 -8.76
C PRO A 50 7.42 24.40 -9.01
N ALA A 51 8.28 24.69 -8.04
CA ALA A 51 9.72 24.47 -8.14
C ALA A 51 10.10 22.98 -8.20
N THR A 52 9.22 22.06 -7.80
CA THR A 52 9.45 20.61 -7.86
C THR A 52 9.59 20.10 -9.30
N GLY A 53 9.00 20.77 -10.29
CA GLY A 53 9.00 20.31 -11.67
C GLY A 53 8.17 19.03 -11.87
N THR A 54 8.54 18.18 -12.84
CA THR A 54 7.93 16.84 -12.99
C THR A 54 8.57 15.86 -12.02
N ALA A 55 7.75 15.18 -11.21
CA ALA A 55 8.25 14.31 -10.15
C ALA A 55 7.25 13.21 -9.77
N ILE A 56 7.80 12.12 -9.24
CA ILE A 56 7.05 11.08 -8.54
C ILE A 56 7.50 11.11 -7.08
N ILE A 57 6.54 11.25 -6.16
CA ILE A 57 6.80 11.39 -4.73
C ILE A 57 6.07 10.26 -4.02
N ASN A 58 6.81 9.31 -3.47
CA ASN A 58 6.23 8.17 -2.75
C ASN A 58 5.73 8.60 -1.37
N LEU A 59 4.56 8.11 -0.99
CA LEU A 59 4.04 8.24 0.37
C LEU A 59 4.49 7.03 1.19
N ASP A 60 5.79 6.97 1.49
CA ASP A 60 6.42 5.77 2.05
C ASP A 60 6.43 5.76 3.59
N LEU A 61 5.94 4.65 4.16
CA LEU A 61 5.95 4.32 5.58
C LEU A 61 6.64 2.99 5.88
N SER A 62 7.44 2.47 4.94
CA SER A 62 8.15 1.20 5.05
C SER A 62 8.86 1.02 6.40
N ASP A 63 9.58 2.03 6.89
CA ASP A 63 10.24 2.00 8.20
C ASP A 63 9.27 1.76 9.38
N LYS A 64 8.09 2.37 9.33
CA LYS A 64 7.07 2.23 10.39
C LYS A 64 6.32 0.92 10.27
N LEU A 65 6.09 0.47 9.04
CA LEU A 65 5.41 -0.78 8.71
C LEU A 65 6.33 -2.01 8.80
N LYS A 66 7.65 -1.79 8.88
CA LYS A 66 8.70 -2.81 8.88
C LYS A 66 8.65 -3.70 7.63
N THR A 67 8.46 -3.08 6.47
CA THR A 67 8.48 -3.76 5.16
C THR A 67 9.82 -3.56 4.47
N GLU A 68 10.24 -4.53 3.67
CA GLU A 68 11.47 -4.44 2.84
C GLU A 68 11.25 -3.62 1.55
N TYR A 69 10.02 -3.18 1.31
CA TYR A 69 9.59 -2.44 0.14
C TYR A 69 8.83 -1.18 0.56
N PRO A 70 8.85 -0.13 -0.29
CA PRO A 70 8.07 1.09 -0.07
C PRO A 70 6.56 0.81 0.04
N ALA A 71 5.91 1.36 1.06
CA ALA A 71 4.52 1.07 1.38
C ALA A 71 3.84 2.20 2.17
N THR A 72 2.67 2.67 1.73
CA THR A 72 1.81 3.60 2.50
C THR A 72 0.99 2.84 3.53
N THR A 73 0.50 1.66 3.13
CA THR A 73 -0.04 0.61 3.98
C THR A 73 0.52 -0.73 3.50
N PRO A 74 0.45 -1.83 4.27
CA PRO A 74 1.13 -3.07 3.90
C PRO A 74 0.87 -3.57 2.48
N ASN A 75 -0.32 -3.31 1.90
CA ASN A 75 -0.70 -3.77 0.56
C ASN A 75 -0.89 -2.64 -0.46
N LEU A 76 -0.46 -1.41 -0.17
CA LEU A 76 -0.67 -0.25 -1.04
C LEU A 76 0.48 0.75 -0.91
N LEU A 77 0.97 1.23 -2.05
CA LEU A 77 1.82 2.41 -2.13
C LEU A 77 1.13 3.52 -2.91
N ALA A 78 0.76 4.59 -2.20
CA ALA A 78 0.26 5.83 -2.76
C ALA A 78 1.42 6.76 -3.14
N ARG A 79 1.19 7.62 -4.14
CA ARG A 79 2.18 8.55 -4.66
C ARG A 79 1.52 9.84 -5.09
N TYR A 80 2.23 10.95 -4.98
CA TYR A 80 1.94 12.11 -5.81
C TYR A 80 2.70 11.98 -7.13
N VAL A 81 2.01 12.26 -8.24
CA VAL A 81 2.61 12.35 -9.56
C VAL A 81 2.35 13.77 -10.05
N ARG A 82 3.43 14.55 -10.16
CA ARG A 82 3.40 15.91 -10.70
C ARG A 82 3.99 15.88 -12.09
N VAL A 83 3.25 16.41 -13.07
CA VAL A 83 3.73 16.53 -14.45
C VAL A 83 3.60 17.98 -14.88
N LYS A 84 4.73 18.57 -15.26
CA LYS A 84 4.75 19.93 -15.82
C LYS A 84 4.19 19.90 -17.25
N ALA A 85 3.51 20.98 -17.63
CA ALA A 85 2.96 21.12 -18.98
C ALA A 85 4.04 20.88 -20.06
N GLY A 86 3.70 20.04 -21.04
CA GLY A 86 4.60 19.65 -22.14
C GLY A 86 5.54 18.49 -21.81
N GLU A 87 5.56 18.01 -20.58
CA GLU A 87 6.34 16.84 -20.18
C GLU A 87 5.45 15.60 -20.04
N THR A 88 6.07 14.42 -20.13
CA THR A 88 5.44 13.13 -19.92
C THR A 88 6.14 12.43 -18.77
N GLN A 89 5.38 11.70 -17.94
CA GLN A 89 5.96 10.88 -16.90
C GLN A 89 5.54 9.42 -17.00
N CYS A 90 6.51 8.52 -16.92
CA CYS A 90 6.32 7.08 -17.09
C CYS A 90 6.47 6.37 -15.74
N LEU A 91 5.51 5.50 -15.42
CA LEU A 91 5.51 4.66 -14.22
C LEU A 91 5.71 3.20 -14.64
N ASN A 92 6.82 2.61 -14.21
CA ASN A 92 7.09 1.18 -14.39
C ASN A 92 6.88 0.47 -13.05
N LEU A 93 5.63 0.03 -12.80
CA LEU A 93 5.23 -0.54 -11.52
C LEU A 93 4.93 -2.04 -11.66
N THR A 94 5.53 -2.84 -10.78
CA THR A 94 5.08 -4.22 -10.54
C THR A 94 3.92 -4.18 -9.55
N THR A 95 2.71 -4.02 -10.07
CA THR A 95 1.49 -3.93 -9.26
C THR A 95 0.35 -4.72 -9.91
N ALA A 96 -0.59 -5.20 -9.10
CA ALA A 96 -1.80 -5.85 -9.59
C ALA A 96 -2.81 -4.84 -10.19
N GLY A 97 -2.72 -3.58 -9.81
CA GLY A 97 -3.61 -2.53 -10.28
C GLY A 97 -3.18 -1.13 -9.84
N GLU A 98 -3.77 -0.13 -10.47
CA GLU A 98 -3.49 1.28 -10.25
C GLU A 98 -4.81 2.06 -10.22
N VAL A 99 -4.87 3.09 -9.38
CA VAL A 99 -5.99 4.03 -9.32
C VAL A 99 -5.41 5.43 -9.32
N TYR A 100 -5.94 6.28 -10.19
CA TYR A 100 -5.49 7.65 -10.36
C TYR A 100 -6.59 8.62 -9.98
N TYR A 101 -6.22 9.65 -9.22
CA TYR A 101 -7.11 10.76 -8.87
C TYR A 101 -6.42 12.08 -9.21
N LEU A 102 -7.08 12.89 -10.04
CA LEU A 102 -6.55 14.18 -10.47
C LEU A 102 -6.88 15.23 -9.42
N LEU A 103 -5.84 15.79 -8.79
CA LEU A 103 -5.98 16.83 -7.78
C LEU A 103 -6.05 18.23 -8.39
N GLU A 104 -5.27 18.49 -9.43
CA GLU A 104 -5.18 19.80 -10.07
C GLU A 104 -4.72 19.65 -11.53
N GLY A 105 -5.25 20.51 -12.42
CA GLY A 105 -4.86 20.57 -13.83
C GLY A 105 -5.67 19.64 -14.74
N ALA A 106 -5.06 19.22 -15.84
CA ALA A 106 -5.63 18.31 -16.82
C ALA A 106 -4.51 17.55 -17.56
N GLY A 107 -4.82 16.36 -18.07
CA GLY A 107 -3.88 15.53 -18.82
C GLY A 107 -4.54 14.24 -19.31
N SER A 108 -3.74 13.39 -19.96
CA SER A 108 -4.14 12.05 -20.37
C SER A 108 -3.25 11.01 -19.71
N ILE A 109 -3.83 9.85 -19.45
CA ILE A 109 -3.11 8.67 -18.98
C ILE A 109 -3.32 7.59 -20.03
N ALA A 110 -2.23 6.94 -20.41
CA ALA A 110 -2.25 5.77 -21.27
C ALA A 110 -1.47 4.66 -20.58
N LYS A 111 -1.97 3.42 -20.69
CA LYS A 111 -1.24 2.24 -20.25
C LYS A 111 -0.24 1.86 -21.36
N GLY A 112 1.02 1.69 -21.00
CA GLY A 112 2.03 1.09 -21.89
C GLY A 112 1.69 -0.38 -22.18
N GLU A 113 2.20 -0.91 -23.30
CA GLU A 113 2.05 -2.33 -23.68
C GLU A 113 2.62 -3.30 -22.64
#